data_AF-A0A099CTJ7-F1
#
_entry.id   AF-A0A099CTJ7-F1
#
_cell.length_a   1.000
_cell.length_b   1.000
_cell.length_c   1.000
_cell.angle_alpha   90.00
_cell.angle_beta   90.00
_cell.angle_gamma   90.00
#
_symmetry.space_group_name_H-M   'P 1'
#
loop_
_entity.id
_entity.type
_entity.pdbx_description
1 polymer ?
#
loop_
_entity_poly.entity_id
_entity_poly.type
_entity_poly.pdbx_seq_one_letter_code
_entity_poly.pdbx_strand_id
1 'polypeptide(L)'
;MGMKYLIVCMALLAAGCAAAPKPTMEQVGLRTVASPTPSCQAGHENALADGALIIEPGQTLCVDLHVDGTRVEPVRIVTTADPKRTLIIRFWNEPGTDDMYLTLHNPLPSTLRYHATMRRSGSYVYEATSVCDILSKRLAIEHWPYPIAALHLSGFSTTGSEDRVQCR
;
A
#
# COMPACT_ATOMS: atom_id res chain seq x y z
N MET A 1 -4.79 -18.31 -74.58
CA MET A 1 -3.73 -17.55 -73.89
C MET A 1 -4.40 -16.38 -73.19
N GLY A 2 -4.66 -16.47 -71.89
CA GLY A 2 -5.41 -15.45 -71.14
C GLY A 2 -4.98 -15.49 -69.68
N MET A 3 -4.08 -14.58 -69.31
CA MET A 3 -3.42 -14.54 -68.01
C MET A 3 -4.26 -13.69 -67.04
N LYS A 4 -4.74 -14.33 -65.97
CA LYS A 4 -5.52 -13.69 -64.90
C LYS A 4 -4.55 -13.14 -63.84
N TYR A 5 -4.59 -11.83 -63.58
CA TYR A 5 -3.86 -11.19 -62.49
C TYR A 5 -4.71 -11.22 -61.21
N LEU A 6 -4.16 -11.82 -60.15
CA LEU A 6 -4.70 -11.79 -58.79
C LEU A 6 -4.00 -10.66 -58.02
N ILE A 7 -4.72 -9.59 -57.71
CA ILE A 7 -4.22 -8.48 -56.88
C ILE A 7 -4.54 -8.82 -55.42
N VAL A 8 -3.50 -9.04 -54.62
CA VAL A 8 -3.60 -9.24 -53.17
C VAL A 8 -3.49 -7.86 -52.50
N CYS A 9 -4.60 -7.33 -52.00
CA CYS A 9 -4.62 -6.14 -51.15
C CYS A 9 -4.11 -6.51 -49.74
N MET A 10 -2.86 -6.15 -49.45
CA MET A 10 -2.26 -6.24 -48.13
C MET A 10 -2.70 -5.02 -47.31
N ALA A 11 -3.77 -5.16 -46.52
CA ALA A 11 -4.21 -4.11 -45.61
C ALA A 11 -3.32 -4.11 -44.35
N LEU A 12 -2.41 -3.14 -44.28
CA LEU A 12 -1.62 -2.82 -43.09
C LEU A 12 -2.52 -2.15 -42.04
N LEU A 13 -2.94 -2.92 -41.03
CA LEU A 13 -3.55 -2.37 -39.81
C LEU A 13 -2.46 -1.72 -38.95
N ALA A 14 -2.27 -0.41 -39.11
CA ALA A 14 -1.49 0.40 -38.19
C ALA A 14 -2.30 0.64 -36.90
N ALA A 15 -2.29 -0.33 -35.98
CA ALA A 15 -2.81 -0.15 -34.64
C ALA A 15 -1.78 0.68 -33.83
N GLY A 16 -1.96 2.00 -33.79
CA GLY A 16 -1.19 2.87 -32.91
C GLY A 16 -1.44 2.50 -31.46
N CYS A 17 -0.39 2.07 -30.76
CA CYS A 17 -0.44 1.80 -29.32
C CYS A 17 -0.55 3.11 -28.55
N ALA A 18 -1.77 3.64 -28.40
CA ALA A 18 -2.02 4.69 -27.42
C ALA A 18 -1.91 4.06 -26.02
N ALA A 19 -0.96 4.54 -25.21
CA ALA A 19 -0.87 4.14 -23.82
C ALA A 19 -2.14 4.56 -23.08
N ALA A 20 -2.71 3.64 -22.29
CA ALA A 20 -3.85 3.98 -21.44
C ALA A 20 -3.45 5.10 -20.45
N PRO A 21 -4.37 6.04 -20.13
CA PRO A 21 -4.07 7.07 -19.15
C PRO A 21 -3.80 6.44 -17.78
N LYS A 22 -2.89 7.05 -17.01
CA LYS A 22 -2.64 6.64 -15.62
C LYS A 22 -3.92 6.77 -14.79
N PRO A 23 -4.24 5.82 -13.91
CA PRO A 23 -5.40 5.92 -13.04
C PRO A 23 -5.24 7.09 -12.07
N THR A 24 -6.36 7.73 -11.72
CA THR A 24 -6.38 8.78 -10.70
C THR A 24 -6.40 8.18 -9.29
N MET A 25 -6.01 8.98 -8.29
CA MET A 25 -6.11 8.59 -6.87
C MET A 25 -7.52 8.15 -6.46
N GLU A 26 -8.54 8.80 -6.98
CA GLU A 26 -9.94 8.45 -6.71
C GLU A 26 -10.28 7.06 -7.28
N GLN A 27 -9.85 6.76 -8.51
CA GLN A 27 -10.07 5.45 -9.13
C GLN A 27 -9.35 4.34 -8.34
N VAL A 28 -8.10 4.58 -7.93
CA VAL A 28 -7.35 3.64 -7.10
C VAL A 28 -8.02 3.45 -5.74
N GLY A 29 -8.47 4.52 -5.10
CA GLY A 29 -9.18 4.48 -3.82
C GLY A 29 -10.48 3.67 -3.90
N LEU A 30 -11.33 3.96 -4.89
CA LEU A 30 -12.59 3.23 -5.11
C LEU A 30 -12.35 1.74 -5.33
N ARG A 31 -11.37 1.38 -6.18
CA ARG A 31 -11.00 -0.01 -6.43
C ARG A 31 -10.48 -0.70 -5.17
N THR A 32 -9.68 0.01 -4.37
CA THR A 32 -9.12 -0.52 -3.12
C THR A 32 -10.23 -0.80 -2.11
N VAL A 33 -11.18 0.12 -1.94
CA VAL A 33 -12.32 -0.04 -1.02
C VAL A 33 -13.29 -1.15 -1.48
N ALA A 34 -13.47 -1.31 -2.80
CA ALA A 34 -14.30 -2.37 -3.36
C ALA A 34 -13.64 -3.76 -3.33
N SER A 35 -12.32 -3.82 -3.15
CA SER A 35 -11.58 -5.08 -3.09
C SER A 35 -11.74 -5.74 -1.72
N PRO A 36 -11.75 -7.09 -1.65
CA PRO A 36 -11.72 -7.77 -0.36
C PRO A 36 -10.45 -7.41 0.40
N THR A 37 -10.53 -7.35 1.72
CA THR A 37 -9.37 -7.17 2.60
C THR A 37 -8.30 -8.21 2.22
N PRO A 38 -7.04 -7.80 2.00
CA PRO A 38 -6.00 -8.72 1.58
C PRO A 38 -5.71 -9.75 2.67
N SER A 39 -5.40 -10.97 2.26
CA SER A 39 -5.01 -12.06 3.16
C SER A 39 -3.60 -11.82 3.72
N CYS A 40 -3.38 -12.24 4.97
CA CYS A 40 -2.08 -12.17 5.62
C CYS A 40 -1.05 -13.07 4.92
N GLN A 41 0.12 -12.51 4.57
CA GLN A 41 1.22 -13.29 4.01
C GLN A 41 2.09 -13.87 5.13
N ALA A 42 2.54 -15.12 4.97
CA ALA A 42 3.45 -15.80 5.90
C ALA A 42 4.92 -15.52 5.55
N GLY A 43 5.85 -15.79 6.47
CA GLY A 43 7.30 -15.75 6.19
C GLY A 43 7.93 -14.35 6.28
N HIS A 44 7.22 -13.39 6.86
CA HIS A 44 7.68 -12.02 7.04
C HIS A 44 7.96 -11.68 8.51
N GLU A 45 8.16 -12.66 9.39
CA GLU A 45 8.32 -12.45 10.84
C GLU A 45 9.48 -11.50 11.17
N ASN A 46 10.54 -11.51 10.37
CA ASN A 46 11.70 -10.62 10.49
C ASN A 46 11.42 -9.16 10.08
N ALA A 47 10.26 -8.87 9.50
CA ALA A 47 9.84 -7.50 9.21
C ALA A 47 9.54 -6.70 10.48
N LEU A 48 9.31 -7.38 11.61
CA LEU A 48 9.15 -6.75 12.92
C LEU A 48 10.46 -6.82 13.72
N ALA A 49 11.02 -5.66 14.06
CA ALA A 49 12.17 -5.55 14.95
C ALA A 49 12.02 -4.29 15.83
N ASP A 50 12.29 -4.42 17.13
CA ASP A 50 12.31 -3.32 18.08
C ASP A 50 11.05 -2.43 18.07
N GLY A 51 9.87 -3.04 17.87
CA GLY A 51 8.58 -2.34 17.81
C GLY A 51 8.35 -1.54 16.53
N ALA A 52 9.20 -1.70 15.51
CA ALA A 52 9.07 -1.11 14.19
C ALA A 52 8.88 -2.18 13.11
N LEU A 53 8.25 -1.78 12.00
CA LEU A 53 7.94 -2.65 10.88
C LEU A 53 8.69 -2.17 9.63
N ILE A 54 9.38 -3.07 8.94
CA ILE A 54 9.92 -2.82 7.61
C ILE A 54 9.02 -3.53 6.59
N ILE A 55 8.47 -2.80 5.63
CA ILE A 55 7.63 -3.36 4.57
C ILE A 55 8.18 -3.00 3.19
N GLU A 56 8.22 -3.99 2.31
CA GLU A 56 8.70 -3.88 0.93
C GLU A 56 7.54 -3.98 -0.08
N PRO A 57 7.70 -3.49 -1.31
CA PRO A 57 6.68 -3.59 -2.34
C PRO A 57 6.20 -5.04 -2.57
N GLY A 58 4.89 -5.22 -2.67
CA GLY A 58 4.24 -6.51 -2.87
C GLY A 58 3.87 -7.23 -1.56
N GLN A 59 4.34 -6.74 -0.41
CA GLN A 59 4.08 -7.37 0.88
C GLN A 59 2.72 -6.98 1.47
N THR A 60 2.12 -7.93 2.19
CA THR A 60 0.96 -7.72 3.06
C THR A 60 1.26 -8.29 4.45
N LEU A 61 1.49 -7.40 5.42
CA LEU A 61 1.75 -7.76 6.80
C LEU A 61 0.47 -7.67 7.62
N CYS A 62 0.19 -8.70 8.41
CA CYS A 62 -0.83 -8.67 9.44
C CYS A 62 -0.15 -8.69 10.80
N VAL A 63 -0.38 -7.67 11.60
CA VAL A 63 0.38 -7.42 12.82
C VAL A 63 -0.56 -7.36 14.01
N ASP A 64 -0.38 -8.27 14.96
CA ASP A 64 -1.10 -8.20 16.24
C ASP A 64 -0.57 -6.99 17.03
N LEU A 65 -1.49 -6.15 17.49
CA LEU A 65 -1.17 -4.98 18.30
C LEU A 65 -1.43 -5.24 19.78
N HIS A 66 -0.54 -4.72 20.63
CA HIS A 66 -0.77 -4.48 22.05
C HIS A 66 -0.95 -2.98 22.29
N VAL A 67 -1.86 -2.61 23.20
CA VAL A 67 -2.14 -1.22 23.53
C VAL A 67 -1.91 -1.01 25.02
N ASP A 68 -1.02 -0.08 25.36
CA ASP A 68 -0.72 0.34 26.73
C ASP A 68 -0.91 1.87 26.84
N GLY A 69 -2.04 2.29 27.41
CA GLY A 69 -2.47 3.68 27.39
C GLY A 69 -2.62 4.20 25.96
N THR A 70 -1.79 5.18 25.58
CA THR A 70 -1.74 5.72 24.22
C THR A 70 -0.66 5.07 23.36
N ARG A 71 0.21 4.23 23.92
CA ARG A 71 1.24 3.54 23.17
C ARG A 71 0.65 2.31 22.49
N VAL A 72 1.02 2.08 21.24
CA VAL A 72 0.65 0.88 20.48
C VAL A 72 1.93 0.16 20.11
N GLU A 73 2.00 -1.12 20.42
CA GLU A 73 3.17 -1.94 20.15
C GLU A 73 2.81 -3.07 19.17
N PRO A 74 3.47 -3.13 18.01
CA PRO A 74 3.51 -4.34 17.19
C PRO A 74 4.12 -5.51 17.98
N VAL A 75 3.35 -6.59 18.19
CA VAL A 75 3.81 -7.73 19.00
C VAL A 75 4.38 -8.84 18.13
N ARG A 76 3.68 -9.17 17.04
CA ARG A 76 4.05 -10.26 16.12
C ARG A 76 3.35 -10.12 14.80
N ILE A 77 3.95 -10.68 13.76
CA ILE A 77 3.31 -10.89 12.46
C ILE A 77 2.54 -12.22 12.51
N VAL A 78 1.31 -12.20 12.01
CA VAL A 78 0.38 -13.34 12.03
C VAL A 78 -0.07 -13.69 10.61
N THR A 79 -0.44 -14.95 10.41
CA THR A 79 -0.93 -15.45 9.11
C THR A 79 -2.46 -15.46 9.02
N THR A 80 -3.16 -15.04 10.07
CA THR A 80 -4.62 -14.91 10.10
C THR A 80 -5.00 -13.66 10.88
N ALA A 81 -5.78 -12.78 10.25
CA ALA A 81 -6.16 -11.52 10.87
C ALA A 81 -7.31 -11.69 11.88
N ASP A 82 -7.13 -11.12 13.06
CA ASP A 82 -8.20 -10.85 14.01
C ASP A 82 -8.72 -9.42 13.77
N PRO A 83 -10.00 -9.24 13.37
CA PRO A 83 -10.56 -7.93 13.05
C PRO A 83 -10.59 -6.95 14.23
N LYS A 84 -10.32 -7.40 15.47
CA LYS A 84 -10.32 -6.56 16.67
C LYS A 84 -8.93 -6.04 17.05
N ARG A 85 -7.85 -6.68 16.60
CA ARG A 85 -6.48 -6.34 17.07
C ARG A 85 -5.39 -6.40 16.01
N THR A 86 -5.68 -6.94 14.83
CA THR A 86 -4.68 -7.10 13.78
C THR A 86 -4.70 -5.91 12.83
N LEU A 87 -3.59 -5.15 12.80
CA LEU A 87 -3.34 -4.12 11.79
C LEU A 87 -2.93 -4.80 10.49
N ILE A 88 -3.65 -4.51 9.42
CA ILE A 88 -3.33 -5.06 8.09
C ILE A 88 -2.68 -3.95 7.27
N ILE A 89 -1.46 -4.21 6.83
CA ILE A 89 -0.61 -3.27 6.10
C ILE A 89 -0.30 -3.90 4.75
N ARG A 90 -0.56 -3.18 3.67
CA ARG A 90 -0.18 -3.63 2.32
C ARG A 90 0.54 -2.51 1.61
N PHE A 91 1.69 -2.84 1.03
CA PHE A 91 2.51 -1.91 0.27
C PHE A 91 2.72 -2.43 -1.15
N TRP A 92 2.42 -1.63 -2.16
CA TRP A 92 2.38 -2.09 -3.55
C TRP A 92 2.58 -0.95 -4.53
N ASN A 93 2.95 -1.29 -5.77
CA ASN A 93 3.03 -0.36 -6.89
C ASN A 93 1.77 -0.47 -7.77
N GLU A 94 1.29 0.65 -8.31
CA GLU A 94 0.20 0.60 -9.29
C GLU A 94 0.67 -0.06 -10.60
N PRO A 95 -0.07 -1.03 -11.15
CA PRO A 95 0.28 -1.66 -12.41
C PRO A 95 0.42 -0.64 -13.54
N GLY A 96 1.56 -0.68 -14.23
CA GLY A 96 1.85 0.21 -15.36
C GLY A 96 2.28 1.63 -14.97
N THR A 97 2.50 1.90 -13.68
CA THR A 97 3.07 3.17 -13.20
C THR A 97 4.20 2.92 -12.19
N ASP A 98 4.88 4.00 -11.81
CA ASP A 98 5.87 4.02 -10.72
C ASP A 98 5.26 4.47 -9.38
N ASP A 99 3.93 4.62 -9.34
CA ASP A 99 3.23 5.15 -8.18
C ASP A 99 3.14 4.07 -7.10
N MET A 100 3.51 4.44 -5.88
CA MET A 100 3.55 3.55 -4.73
C MET A 100 2.41 3.85 -3.78
N TYR A 101 1.79 2.81 -3.24
CA TYR A 101 0.63 2.89 -2.37
C TYR A 101 0.83 2.06 -1.11
N LEU A 102 0.52 2.67 0.03
CA LEU A 102 0.43 1.98 1.32
C LEU A 102 -1.02 2.03 1.79
N THR A 103 -1.56 0.88 2.18
CA THR A 103 -2.88 0.82 2.80
C THR A 103 -2.78 0.22 4.19
N LEU A 104 -3.43 0.87 5.17
CA LEU A 104 -3.47 0.40 6.56
C LEU A 104 -4.92 0.28 7.02
N HIS A 105 -5.31 -0.91 7.50
CA HIS A 105 -6.61 -1.13 8.14
C HIS A 105 -6.46 -1.08 9.66
N ASN A 106 -6.90 0.03 10.27
CA ASN A 106 -6.80 0.20 11.72
C ASN A 106 -7.86 -0.65 12.45
N PRO A 107 -7.46 -1.64 13.26
CA PRO A 107 -8.40 -2.49 13.99
C PRO A 107 -8.84 -1.85 15.31
N LEU A 108 -8.28 -0.73 15.73
CA LEU A 108 -8.53 -0.16 17.04
C LEU A 108 -9.79 0.71 17.03
N PRO A 109 -10.46 0.87 18.19
CA PRO A 109 -11.58 1.81 18.35
C PRO A 109 -11.12 3.28 18.45
N SER A 110 -9.82 3.55 18.30
CA SER A 110 -9.20 4.87 18.38
C SER A 110 -8.45 5.20 17.09
N THR A 111 -8.21 6.49 16.83
CA THR A 111 -7.35 6.93 15.73
C THR A 111 -5.92 6.47 15.98
N LEU A 112 -5.30 5.84 14.98
CA LEU A 112 -3.94 5.32 15.04
C LEU A 112 -2.99 6.29 14.32
N ARG A 113 -1.91 6.66 15.00
CA ARG A 113 -0.80 7.46 14.47
C ARG A 113 0.45 6.60 14.40
N TYR A 114 1.31 6.90 13.44
CA TYR A 114 2.61 6.27 13.26
C TYR A 114 3.59 7.24 12.61
N HIS A 115 4.87 6.89 12.63
CA HIS A 115 5.92 7.55 11.86
C HIS A 115 6.35 6.65 10.71
N ALA A 116 6.67 7.24 9.56
CA ALA A 116 7.25 6.52 8.45
C ALA A 116 8.53 7.19 7.96
N THR A 117 9.53 6.36 7.70
CA THR A 117 10.67 6.73 6.85
C THR A 117 10.68 5.81 5.63
N MET A 118 11.14 6.33 4.51
CA MET A 118 11.20 5.60 3.23
C MET A 118 12.64 5.48 2.76
N ARG A 119 12.95 4.34 2.15
CA ARG A 119 14.18 4.15 1.38
C ARG A 119 13.82 4.09 -0.09
N ARG A 120 14.24 5.08 -0.87
CA ARG A 120 14.04 5.10 -2.32
C ARG A 120 14.83 4.00 -3.01
N SER A 121 14.36 3.57 -4.18
CA SER A 121 15.12 2.66 -5.05
C SER A 121 16.50 3.25 -5.39
N GLY A 122 17.56 2.46 -5.17
CA GLY A 122 18.95 2.88 -5.38
C GLY A 122 19.57 3.68 -4.23
N SER A 123 18.83 4.02 -3.18
CA SER A 123 19.36 4.63 -1.96
C SER A 123 19.57 3.60 -0.86
N TYR A 124 20.57 3.83 0.00
CA TYR A 124 20.78 3.09 1.25
C TYR A 124 20.28 3.84 2.49
N VAL A 125 19.84 5.08 2.32
CA VAL A 125 19.44 5.97 3.41
C VAL A 125 17.92 6.01 3.51
N TYR A 126 17.42 5.97 4.74
CA TYR A 126 16.02 6.23 5.06
C TYR A 126 15.82 7.73 5.28
N GLU A 127 14.80 8.28 4.63
CA GLU A 127 14.37 9.67 4.76
C GLU A 127 12.94 9.74 5.30
N ALA A 128 12.64 10.77 6.08
CA ALA A 128 11.28 10.96 6.59
C ALA A 128 10.28 11.19 5.44
N THR A 129 9.08 10.63 5.59
CA THR A 129 7.94 10.94 4.73
C THR A 129 6.77 11.40 5.58
N SER A 130 5.90 12.18 4.98
CA SER A 130 4.62 12.50 5.59
C SER A 130 3.69 11.29 5.59
N VAL A 131 2.88 11.16 6.64
CA VAL A 131 1.80 10.17 6.75
C VAL A 131 0.58 10.77 7.43
N CYS A 132 -0.57 10.17 7.20
CA CYS A 132 -1.84 10.60 7.76
C CYS A 132 -2.29 9.71 8.91
N ASP A 133 -2.95 10.33 9.90
CA ASP A 133 -3.63 9.62 10.99
C ASP A 133 -4.72 8.67 10.42
N ILE A 134 -4.81 7.47 10.97
CA ILE A 134 -5.73 6.42 10.51
C ILE A 134 -6.92 6.36 11.45
N LEU A 135 -8.08 6.83 10.97
CA LEU A 135 -9.30 6.86 11.77
C LEU A 135 -9.67 5.47 12.33
N SER A 136 -10.35 5.49 13.48
CA SER A 136 -10.87 4.29 14.16
C SER A 136 -11.65 3.39 13.21
N LYS A 137 -11.27 2.10 13.15
CA LYS A 137 -11.93 1.09 12.30
C LYS A 137 -12.00 1.45 10.81
N ARG A 138 -11.09 2.30 10.31
CA ARG A 138 -11.04 2.73 8.91
C ARG A 138 -9.77 2.24 8.21
N LEU A 139 -9.86 2.32 6.88
CA LEU A 139 -8.74 2.18 5.95
C LEU A 139 -8.12 3.57 5.73
N ALA A 140 -6.79 3.65 5.78
CA ALA A 140 -6.02 4.76 5.22
C ALA A 140 -5.31 4.33 3.94
N ILE A 141 -5.10 5.29 3.04
CA ILE A 141 -4.35 5.11 1.80
C ILE A 141 -3.34 6.26 1.70
N GLU A 142 -2.07 5.91 1.62
CA GLU A 142 -0.97 6.84 1.31
C GLU A 142 -0.50 6.61 -0.12
N HIS A 143 0.02 7.66 -0.76
CA HIS A 143 0.50 7.60 -2.14
C HIS A 143 1.78 8.42 -2.34
N TRP A 144 2.70 7.85 -3.09
CA TRP A 144 3.94 8.50 -3.52
C TRP A 144 4.13 8.33 -5.04
N PRO A 145 4.36 9.41 -5.79
CA PRO A 145 4.50 9.36 -7.26
C PRO A 145 5.93 8.97 -7.69
N TYR A 146 6.53 7.98 -7.02
CA TYR A 146 7.89 7.50 -7.27
C TYR A 146 8.14 6.15 -6.59
N PRO A 147 9.11 5.35 -7.09
CA PRO A 147 9.39 4.05 -6.55
C PRO A 147 10.08 4.13 -5.18
N ILE A 148 9.68 3.23 -4.28
CA ILE A 148 10.19 3.10 -2.92
C ILE A 148 10.59 1.64 -2.71
N ALA A 149 11.81 1.40 -2.25
CA ALA A 149 12.34 0.07 -2.01
C ALA A 149 11.84 -0.53 -0.69
N ALA A 150 11.67 0.30 0.34
CA ALA A 150 11.12 -0.12 1.62
C ALA A 150 10.57 1.07 2.42
N LEU A 151 9.57 0.80 3.26
CA LEU A 151 9.11 1.70 4.31
C LEU A 151 9.49 1.14 5.68
N HIS A 152 9.90 2.01 6.59
CA HIS A 152 10.09 1.70 7.99
C HIS A 152 9.06 2.47 8.82
N LEU A 153 8.15 1.74 9.47
CA LEU A 153 7.00 2.25 10.22
C LEU A 153 7.23 2.05 11.72
N SER A 154 7.06 3.09 12.52
CA SER A 154 7.42 3.05 13.95
C SER A 154 6.59 4.02 14.79
N GLY A 155 6.80 3.99 16.10
CA GLY A 155 6.21 4.97 17.03
C GLY A 155 4.68 4.97 17.00
N PHE A 156 4.09 3.78 16.87
CA PHE A 156 2.64 3.64 16.83
C PHE A 156 2.02 4.13 18.15
N SER A 157 0.96 4.93 18.02
CA SER A 157 0.24 5.48 19.16
C SER A 157 -1.22 5.71 18.81
N THR A 158 -2.10 5.71 19.82
CA THR A 158 -3.48 6.14 19.66
C THR A 158 -3.66 7.59 20.08
N THR A 159 -4.57 8.26 19.40
CA THR A 159 -5.17 9.52 19.87
C THR A 159 -6.65 9.29 20.18
N GLY A 160 -7.32 10.33 20.69
CA GLY A 160 -8.78 10.27 20.89
C GLY A 160 -9.53 9.97 19.57
N SER A 161 -10.83 9.75 19.67
CA SER A 161 -11.69 9.66 18.48
C SER A 161 -11.78 11.03 17.81
N GLU A 162 -10.81 11.33 16.95
CA GLU A 162 -10.87 12.49 16.06
C GLU A 162 -11.67 12.12 14.81
N ASP A 163 -12.57 13.01 14.38
CA ASP A 163 -13.33 12.84 13.14
C ASP A 163 -12.59 13.40 11.91
N ARG A 164 -11.33 13.82 12.07
CA ARG A 164 -10.52 14.46 11.02
C ARG A 164 -9.18 13.76 10.87
N VAL A 165 -8.80 13.57 9.62
CA VAL A 165 -7.47 13.07 9.26
C VAL A 165 -6.49 14.23 9.31
N GLN A 166 -5.38 14.04 10.03
CA GLN A 166 -4.25 14.97 10.04
C GLN A 166 -3.05 14.29 9.39
N CYS A 167 -2.39 14.97 8.46
CA CYS A 167 -1.18 14.49 7.81
C CYS A 167 0.02 15.33 8.25
N ARG A 168 1.14 14.68 8.56
CA ARG A 168 2.34 15.30 9.12
C ARG A 168 3.59 14.71 8.50
#